data_AF-A0A1G7C416-F1
#
_entry.id   AF-A0A1G7C416-F1
#
_cell.length_a   1.000
_cell.length_b   1.000
_cell.length_c   1.000
_cell.angle_alpha   90.00
_cell.angle_beta   90.00
_cell.angle_gamma   90.00
#
_symmetry.space_group_name_H-M   'P 1'
#
loop_
_entity.id
_entity.type
_entity.pdbx_description
1 polymer ?
#
loop_
_entity_poly.entity_id
_entity_poly.type
_entity_poly.pdbx_seq_one_letter_code
_entity_poly.pdbx_strand_id
1 'polypeptide(L)'
;MIAGDVYKMESHSVSNIVQRGGTILKSARSKEFMTPEGRKKAYDNLQELGIEGLIAIGGNGTFTGAMIFGNEYGIPTVGAPGTIDNDLYGTDYTIGFDTAVNTALDAIDRIRDTASSHDRIFFIEVMGRDSGYIAIQSGIAGGAELVMVPEVLTPISQVVDTLKQGWSRSKSSSIIIVAEGDEEGSAQEVADKIKVQVDENADIRVTTLGHTQRGGTPSAYDRILASRLGLGALEGLIAGQKNVMAGIINNELVYTPFEDTIRLPKPINEDLLRMVKILSV
;
A
#
# COMPACT_ATOMS: atom_id res chain seq x y z
N MET A 1 2.60 -14.45 -19.52
CA MET A 1 1.86 -13.88 -20.68
C MET A 1 2.76 -13.75 -21.91
N ILE A 2 3.64 -12.74 -22.03
CA ILE A 2 4.47 -12.54 -23.24
C ILE A 2 5.41 -13.72 -23.54
N ALA A 3 6.08 -14.25 -22.51
CA ALA A 3 7.01 -15.36 -22.65
C ALA A 3 6.33 -16.73 -22.80
N GLY A 4 4.99 -16.79 -22.81
CA GLY A 4 4.25 -18.06 -22.81
C GLY A 4 4.39 -18.87 -21.52
N ASP A 5 4.97 -18.31 -20.45
CA ASP A 5 5.06 -18.96 -19.13
C ASP A 5 3.67 -19.00 -18.48
N VAL A 6 2.90 -20.01 -18.88
CA VAL A 6 1.52 -20.28 -18.46
C VAL A 6 1.41 -21.78 -18.28
N TYR A 7 0.88 -22.20 -17.13
CA TYR A 7 0.65 -23.60 -16.82
C TYR A 7 -0.70 -23.77 -16.15
N LYS A 8 -1.31 -24.94 -16.35
CA LYS A 8 -2.60 -25.27 -15.77
C LYS A 8 -2.47 -25.41 -14.25
N MET A 9 -3.34 -24.72 -13.51
CA MET A 9 -3.47 -24.88 -12.06
C MET A 9 -4.69 -25.74 -11.76
N GLU A 10 -4.50 -26.72 -10.88
CA GLU A 10 -5.56 -27.57 -10.33
C GLU A 10 -5.87 -27.11 -8.89
N SER A 11 -6.92 -27.65 -8.27
CA SER A 11 -7.30 -27.28 -6.90
C SER A 11 -6.16 -27.44 -5.88
N HIS A 12 -5.31 -28.45 -6.06
CA HIS A 12 -4.17 -28.70 -5.18
C HIS A 12 -2.98 -27.77 -5.46
N SER A 13 -2.93 -27.09 -6.61
CA SER A 13 -1.87 -26.14 -6.95
C SER A 13 -1.87 -24.91 -6.04
N VAL A 14 -2.99 -24.65 -5.36
CA VAL A 14 -3.16 -23.57 -4.37
C VAL A 14 -3.27 -24.08 -2.93
N SER A 15 -2.92 -25.34 -2.68
CA SER A 15 -2.89 -25.89 -1.32
C SER A 15 -1.79 -25.23 -0.48
N ASN A 16 -2.13 -24.91 0.77
CA ASN A 16 -1.18 -24.42 1.78
C ASN A 16 -0.43 -23.12 1.39
N ILE A 17 -1.09 -22.22 0.66
CA ILE A 17 -0.52 -20.91 0.29
C ILE A 17 -1.22 -19.72 0.96
N VAL A 18 -2.39 -19.91 1.58
CA VAL A 18 -3.22 -18.81 2.11
C VAL A 18 -2.50 -17.95 3.17
N GLN A 19 -1.55 -18.54 3.89
CA GLN A 19 -0.75 -17.90 4.93
C GLN A 19 0.61 -17.40 4.43
N ARG A 20 0.95 -17.61 3.15
CA ARG A 20 2.24 -17.25 2.59
C ARG A 20 2.16 -15.83 2.02
N GLY A 21 3.11 -14.99 2.43
CA GLY A 21 3.35 -13.71 1.75
C GLY A 21 3.92 -13.88 0.35
N GLY A 22 3.91 -12.80 -0.41
CA GLY A 22 4.35 -12.78 -1.82
C GLY A 22 3.37 -13.49 -2.76
N THR A 23 3.85 -13.89 -3.93
CA THR A 23 3.04 -14.58 -4.94
C THR A 23 3.80 -15.79 -5.49
N ILE A 24 3.11 -16.93 -5.57
CA ILE A 24 3.64 -18.17 -6.17
C ILE A 24 3.80 -18.05 -7.70
N LEU A 25 3.07 -17.11 -8.31
CA LEU A 25 3.13 -16.84 -9.75
C LEU A 25 4.25 -15.85 -10.11
N LYS A 26 4.96 -15.34 -9.10
CA LYS A 26 5.95 -14.26 -9.22
C LYS A 26 5.33 -12.97 -9.78
N SER A 27 6.11 -11.91 -9.83
CA SER A 27 5.73 -10.64 -10.46
C SER A 27 6.97 -10.00 -11.07
N ALA A 28 6.80 -9.30 -12.19
CA ALA A 28 7.88 -8.60 -12.87
C ALA A 28 7.35 -7.33 -13.53
N ARG A 29 8.16 -6.27 -13.50
CA ARG A 29 7.90 -5.09 -14.34
C ARG A 29 8.16 -5.46 -15.80
N SER A 30 7.17 -5.27 -16.67
CA SER A 30 7.28 -5.60 -18.09
C SER A 30 7.22 -4.34 -18.95
N LYS A 31 8.39 -3.86 -19.39
CA LYS A 31 8.48 -2.77 -20.39
C LYS A 31 7.92 -3.21 -21.74
N GLU A 32 8.09 -4.49 -22.09
CA GLU A 32 7.61 -5.06 -23.34
C GLU A 32 6.07 -5.03 -23.41
N PHE A 33 5.37 -5.26 -22.30
CA PHE A 33 3.90 -5.17 -22.25
C PHE A 33 3.38 -3.72 -22.45
N MET A 34 4.24 -2.71 -22.33
CA MET A 34 3.88 -1.33 -22.62
C MET A 34 3.80 -1.05 -24.13
N THR A 35 4.35 -1.92 -24.99
CA THR A 35 4.31 -1.76 -26.44
C THR A 35 3.18 -2.59 -27.08
N PRO A 36 2.59 -2.14 -28.20
CA PRO A 36 1.60 -2.94 -28.94
C PRO A 36 2.12 -4.33 -29.34
N GLU A 37 3.39 -4.45 -29.70
CA GLU A 37 4.02 -5.71 -30.12
C GLU A 37 4.09 -6.71 -28.97
N GLY A 38 4.49 -6.26 -27.77
CA GLY A 38 4.52 -7.12 -26.59
C GLY A 38 3.13 -7.58 -26.18
N ARG A 39 2.13 -6.70 -26.25
CA ARG A 39 0.73 -7.07 -26.01
C ARG A 39 0.20 -8.03 -27.07
N LYS A 40 0.52 -7.82 -28.35
CA LYS A 40 0.14 -8.74 -29.43
C LYS A 40 0.65 -10.15 -29.17
N LYS A 41 1.93 -10.28 -28.83
CA LYS A 41 2.54 -11.56 -28.47
C LYS A 41 1.89 -12.21 -27.25
N ALA A 42 1.56 -11.41 -26.23
CA ALA A 42 0.80 -11.92 -25.08
C ALA A 42 -0.57 -12.45 -25.49
N TYR A 43 -1.31 -11.72 -26.33
CA TYR A 43 -2.62 -12.15 -26.82
C TYR A 43 -2.54 -13.45 -27.62
N ASP A 44 -1.59 -13.55 -28.56
CA ASP A 44 -1.43 -14.75 -29.39
C ASP A 44 -1.16 -15.99 -28.52
N ASN A 45 -0.29 -15.89 -27.50
CA ASN A 45 -0.07 -16.98 -26.54
C ASN A 45 -1.33 -17.37 -25.76
N LEU A 46 -2.18 -16.41 -25.37
CA LEU A 46 -3.43 -16.71 -24.66
C LEU A 46 -4.43 -17.42 -25.58
N GLN A 47 -4.51 -17.02 -26.85
CA GLN A 47 -5.37 -17.64 -27.85
C GLN A 47 -4.94 -19.09 -28.15
N GLU A 48 -3.63 -19.33 -28.29
CA GLU A 48 -3.08 -20.68 -28.47
C GLU A 48 -3.46 -21.63 -27.32
N LEU A 49 -3.60 -21.10 -26.11
CA LEU A 49 -3.97 -21.85 -24.91
C LEU A 49 -5.49 -21.89 -24.65
N GLY A 50 -6.30 -21.23 -25.47
CA GLY A 50 -7.76 -21.17 -25.29
C GLY A 50 -8.18 -20.41 -24.03
N ILE A 51 -7.42 -19.39 -23.61
CA ILE A 51 -7.76 -18.58 -22.44
C ILE A 51 -8.75 -17.49 -22.82
N GLU A 52 -9.95 -17.57 -22.23
CA GLU A 52 -11.11 -16.74 -22.60
C GLU A 52 -11.30 -15.51 -21.71
N GLY A 53 -10.56 -15.40 -20.60
CA GLY A 53 -10.67 -14.30 -19.67
C GLY A 53 -9.52 -14.25 -18.67
N LEU A 54 -9.35 -13.10 -18.03
CA LEU A 54 -8.25 -12.84 -17.10
C LEU A 54 -8.74 -12.30 -15.77
N ILE A 55 -8.09 -12.75 -14.69
CA ILE A 55 -8.16 -12.09 -13.39
C ILE A 55 -6.80 -11.41 -13.15
N ALA A 56 -6.81 -10.08 -13.07
CA ALA A 56 -5.60 -9.28 -12.89
C ALA A 56 -5.43 -8.88 -11.42
N ILE A 57 -4.39 -9.36 -10.75
CA ILE A 57 -4.12 -9.02 -9.34
C ILE A 57 -2.96 -8.04 -9.29
N GLY A 58 -3.18 -6.85 -8.75
CA GLY A 58 -2.13 -5.84 -8.61
C GLY A 58 -2.64 -4.44 -8.31
N GLY A 59 -1.79 -3.44 -8.53
CA GLY A 59 -2.11 -2.03 -8.38
C GLY A 59 -2.33 -1.31 -9.71
N ASN A 60 -2.17 0.02 -9.68
CA ASN A 60 -2.37 0.94 -10.81
C ASN A 60 -1.73 0.45 -12.14
N GLY A 61 -0.46 0.05 -12.12
CA GLY A 61 0.23 -0.42 -13.34
C GLY A 61 -0.38 -1.67 -13.96
N THR A 62 -0.87 -2.60 -13.13
CA THR A 62 -1.53 -3.83 -13.59
C THR A 62 -2.86 -3.50 -14.27
N PHE A 63 -3.67 -2.63 -13.67
CA PHE A 63 -4.97 -2.26 -14.24
C PHE A 63 -4.85 -1.41 -15.49
N THR A 64 -3.84 -0.52 -15.58
CA THR A 64 -3.53 0.19 -16.82
C THR A 64 -3.20 -0.79 -17.95
N GLY A 65 -2.33 -1.77 -17.68
CA GLY A 65 -1.99 -2.80 -18.66
C GLY A 65 -3.20 -3.64 -19.07
N ALA A 66 -4.01 -4.07 -18.10
CA ALA A 66 -5.22 -4.85 -18.33
C ALA A 66 -6.26 -4.09 -19.15
N MET A 67 -6.50 -2.81 -18.85
CA MET A 67 -7.44 -1.96 -19.57
C MET A 67 -7.04 -1.78 -21.03
N ILE A 68 -5.77 -1.45 -21.30
CA ILE A 68 -5.26 -1.31 -22.68
C ILE A 68 -5.39 -2.65 -23.42
N PHE A 69 -4.99 -3.74 -22.77
CA PHE A 69 -5.03 -5.08 -23.37
C PHE A 69 -6.47 -5.54 -23.69
N GLY A 70 -7.41 -5.31 -22.77
CA GLY A 70 -8.83 -5.60 -22.97
C GLY A 70 -9.46 -4.74 -24.06
N ASN A 71 -9.08 -3.47 -24.18
CA ASN A 71 -9.56 -2.58 -25.24
C ASN A 71 -9.02 -2.95 -26.63
N GLU A 72 -7.77 -3.41 -26.72
CA GLU A 72 -7.15 -3.80 -27.99
C GLU A 72 -7.64 -5.15 -28.52
N TYR A 73 -7.83 -6.13 -27.64
CA TYR A 73 -8.07 -7.52 -28.04
C TYR A 73 -9.39 -8.11 -27.56
N GLY A 74 -10.17 -7.38 -26.77
CA GLY A 74 -11.50 -7.79 -26.33
C GLY A 74 -11.53 -8.92 -25.29
N ILE A 75 -10.38 -9.29 -24.72
CA ILE A 75 -10.33 -10.31 -23.67
C ILE A 75 -10.90 -9.76 -22.34
N PRO A 76 -12.00 -10.33 -21.82
CA PRO A 76 -12.63 -9.84 -20.60
C PRO A 76 -11.67 -10.01 -19.43
N THR A 77 -11.47 -8.90 -18.71
CA THR A 77 -10.55 -8.86 -17.56
C THR A 77 -11.26 -8.23 -16.37
N VAL A 78 -11.18 -8.89 -15.22
CA VAL A 78 -11.62 -8.35 -13.92
C VAL A 78 -10.42 -8.25 -12.99
N GLY A 79 -10.28 -7.14 -12.28
CA GLY A 79 -9.15 -6.88 -11.40
C GLY A 79 -9.45 -7.16 -9.94
N ALA A 80 -8.43 -7.53 -9.17
CA ALA A 80 -8.44 -7.53 -7.72
C ALA A 80 -7.29 -6.65 -7.19
N PRO A 81 -7.55 -5.70 -6.26
CA PRO A 81 -6.58 -4.73 -5.78
C PRO A 81 -5.52 -5.38 -4.90
N GLY A 82 -4.38 -5.73 -5.47
CA GLY A 82 -3.22 -6.32 -4.79
C GLY A 82 -2.07 -5.31 -4.66
N THR A 83 -2.14 -4.46 -3.64
CA THR A 83 -1.13 -3.43 -3.35
C THR A 83 -1.17 -3.08 -1.86
N ILE A 84 -0.03 -2.70 -1.30
CA ILE A 84 0.04 -2.20 0.08
C ILE A 84 -0.31 -0.72 0.17
N ASP A 85 -0.23 0.02 -0.95
CA ASP A 85 -0.30 1.49 -0.96
C ASP A 85 -1.72 1.99 -0.59
N ASN A 86 -2.75 1.16 -0.77
CA ASN A 86 -4.17 1.48 -0.54
C ASN A 86 -4.68 2.70 -1.30
N ASP A 87 -4.06 3.00 -2.45
CA ASP A 87 -4.24 4.19 -3.29
C ASP A 87 -5.30 4.03 -4.39
N LEU A 88 -5.96 2.87 -4.49
CA LEU A 88 -6.92 2.57 -5.55
C LEU A 88 -8.33 3.06 -5.22
N TYR A 89 -8.94 3.82 -6.14
CA TYR A 89 -10.34 4.21 -6.03
C TYR A 89 -11.28 3.01 -6.28
N GLY A 90 -12.45 3.00 -5.64
CA GLY A 90 -13.41 1.90 -5.78
C GLY A 90 -13.24 0.75 -4.78
N THR A 91 -12.41 0.93 -3.74
CA THR A 91 -12.30 0.01 -2.61
C THR A 91 -11.86 0.73 -1.33
N ASP A 92 -12.41 0.35 -0.18
CA ASP A 92 -12.02 0.88 1.13
C ASP A 92 -10.60 0.42 1.51
N TYR A 93 -10.26 -0.82 1.14
CA TYR A 93 -8.98 -1.45 1.43
C TYR A 93 -8.46 -2.27 0.25
N THR A 94 -7.14 -2.30 0.10
CA THR A 94 -6.44 -3.15 -0.88
C THR A 94 -5.77 -4.34 -0.17
N ILE A 95 -5.61 -5.45 -0.89
CA ILE A 95 -4.99 -6.66 -0.36
C ILE A 95 -3.51 -6.38 -0.05
N GLY A 96 -3.15 -6.54 1.22
CA GLY A 96 -1.80 -6.36 1.74
C GLY A 96 -1.63 -5.09 2.57
N PHE A 97 -2.59 -4.15 2.52
CA PHE A 97 -2.51 -2.91 3.27
C PHE A 97 -2.52 -3.14 4.78
N ASP A 98 -3.45 -3.96 5.29
CA ASP A 98 -3.54 -4.24 6.73
C ASP A 98 -2.28 -4.95 7.24
N THR A 99 -1.74 -5.88 6.44
CA THR A 99 -0.46 -6.54 6.76
C THR A 99 0.72 -5.56 6.79
N ALA A 100 0.76 -4.60 5.87
CA ALA A 100 1.81 -3.58 5.84
C ALA A 100 1.74 -2.66 7.07
N VAL A 101 0.53 -2.25 7.47
CA VAL A 101 0.30 -1.49 8.72
C VAL A 101 0.77 -2.30 9.94
N ASN A 102 0.38 -3.57 10.06
CA ASN A 102 0.83 -4.42 11.17
C ASN A 102 2.35 -4.63 11.18
N THR A 103 2.99 -4.69 9.99
CA THR A 103 4.45 -4.78 9.88
C THR A 103 5.13 -3.49 10.36
N ALA A 104 4.56 -2.33 10.02
CA ALA A 104 5.05 -1.05 10.54
C ALA A 104 4.86 -0.95 12.05
N LEU A 105 3.72 -1.41 12.58
CA LEU A 105 3.45 -1.42 14.02
C LEU A 105 4.42 -2.30 14.81
N ASP A 106 4.74 -3.52 14.35
CA ASP A 106 5.75 -4.36 15.02
C ASP A 106 7.12 -3.67 15.10
N ALA A 107 7.50 -2.89 14.08
CA ALA A 107 8.72 -2.10 14.13
C ALA A 107 8.61 -0.91 15.09
N ILE A 108 7.49 -0.17 15.06
CA ILE A 108 7.23 0.96 15.95
C ILE A 108 7.28 0.53 17.42
N ASP A 109 6.63 -0.58 17.76
CA ASP A 109 6.56 -1.09 19.14
C ASP A 109 7.96 -1.49 19.65
N ARG A 110 8.75 -2.20 18.83
CA ARG A 110 10.14 -2.56 19.17
C ARG A 110 11.03 -1.34 19.36
N ILE A 111 10.83 -0.30 18.55
CA ILE A 111 11.56 0.96 18.70
C ILE A 111 11.16 1.63 20.01
N ARG A 112 9.85 1.68 20.31
CA ARG A 112 9.30 2.29 21.52
C ARG A 112 9.85 1.63 22.80
N ASP A 113 10.02 0.32 22.84
CA ASP A 113 10.63 -0.39 23.97
C ASP A 113 12.07 0.08 24.27
N THR A 114 12.82 0.52 23.26
CA THR A 114 14.17 1.07 23.43
C THR A 114 14.19 2.58 23.69
N ALA A 115 13.06 3.25 23.45
CA ALA A 115 12.89 4.68 23.53
C ALA A 115 12.65 5.17 24.97
N SER A 116 11.98 4.37 25.80
CA SER A 116 11.62 4.74 27.18
C SER A 116 12.80 4.94 28.14
N SER A 117 14.04 4.65 27.70
CA SER A 117 15.25 4.73 28.53
C SER A 117 16.04 6.03 28.38
N HIS A 118 15.80 6.83 27.33
CA HIS A 118 16.53 8.07 27.03
C HIS A 118 15.68 9.04 26.21
N ASP A 119 15.83 10.36 26.43
CA ASP A 119 15.17 11.44 25.67
C ASP A 119 15.58 11.41 24.19
N ARG A 120 14.88 10.60 23.39
CA ARG A 120 15.20 10.31 21.98
C ARG A 120 14.04 10.62 21.05
N ILE A 121 14.39 11.07 19.85
CA ILE A 121 13.45 11.33 18.77
C ILE A 121 13.66 10.26 17.68
N PHE A 122 12.59 9.57 17.32
CA PHE A 122 12.60 8.54 16.30
C PHE A 122 11.81 8.99 15.08
N PHE A 123 12.43 8.98 13.92
CA PHE A 123 11.76 9.10 12.63
C PHE A 123 11.65 7.71 12.01
N ILE A 124 10.44 7.31 11.65
CA ILE A 124 10.17 6.01 11.04
C ILE A 124 9.57 6.26 9.66
N GLU A 125 10.32 5.87 8.63
CA GLU A 125 9.88 5.96 7.25
C GLU A 125 9.07 4.72 6.85
N VAL A 126 7.83 4.96 6.44
CA VAL A 126 6.91 3.92 5.97
C VAL A 126 6.66 4.03 4.47
N MET A 127 6.31 2.91 3.85
CA MET A 127 5.96 2.89 2.43
C MET A 127 4.58 3.52 2.20
N GLY A 128 4.25 3.79 0.95
CA GLY A 128 2.96 4.35 0.55
C GLY A 128 3.00 5.07 -0.80
N ARG A 129 4.17 5.13 -1.43
CA ARG A 129 4.47 5.93 -2.62
C ARG A 129 3.97 7.35 -2.44
N ASP A 130 2.99 7.76 -3.24
CA ASP A 130 2.43 9.10 -3.25
C ASP A 130 1.20 9.21 -2.30
N SER A 131 1.08 8.28 -1.34
CA SER A 131 -0.07 8.22 -0.43
C SER A 131 0.31 7.97 1.04
N GLY A 132 -0.47 8.58 1.94
CA GLY A 132 -0.25 8.59 3.38
C GLY A 132 -0.99 7.51 4.18
N TYR A 133 -1.70 6.57 3.54
CA TYR A 133 -2.60 5.65 4.25
C TYR A 133 -1.90 4.79 5.31
N ILE A 134 -0.74 4.22 4.97
CA ILE A 134 0.05 3.40 5.90
C ILE A 134 0.53 4.28 7.06
N ALA A 135 1.05 5.47 6.75
CA ALA A 135 1.56 6.41 7.75
C ALA A 135 0.49 6.84 8.75
N ILE A 136 -0.71 7.18 8.27
CA ILE A 136 -1.82 7.59 9.13
C ILE A 136 -2.25 6.46 10.06
N GLN A 137 -2.50 5.27 9.53
CA GLN A 137 -2.97 4.16 10.37
C GLN A 137 -1.89 3.67 11.33
N SER A 138 -0.64 3.59 10.87
CA SER A 138 0.49 3.22 11.73
C SER A 138 0.74 4.28 12.80
N GLY A 139 0.56 5.57 12.49
CA GLY A 139 0.69 6.66 13.45
C GLY A 139 -0.40 6.65 14.51
N ILE A 140 -1.67 6.41 14.13
CA ILE A 140 -2.79 6.30 15.08
C ILE A 140 -2.58 5.09 15.98
N ALA A 141 -2.39 3.90 15.40
CA ALA A 141 -2.31 2.65 16.16
C ALA A 141 -1.00 2.55 16.96
N GLY A 142 0.09 3.10 16.42
CA GLY A 142 1.40 3.12 17.07
C GLY A 142 1.59 4.29 18.04
N GLY A 143 0.62 5.20 18.19
CA GLY A 143 0.69 6.34 19.11
C GLY A 143 1.81 7.32 18.78
N ALA A 144 1.95 7.69 17.50
CA ALA A 144 2.94 8.65 17.05
C ALA A 144 2.56 10.08 17.47
N GLU A 145 3.57 10.89 17.80
CA GLU A 145 3.42 12.32 18.09
C GLU A 145 3.04 13.12 16.85
N LEU A 146 3.51 12.69 15.68
CA LEU A 146 3.22 13.34 14.42
C LEU A 146 3.31 12.36 13.27
N VAL A 147 2.49 12.59 12.24
CA VAL A 147 2.53 11.85 10.99
C VAL A 147 2.67 12.86 9.85
N MET A 148 3.68 12.66 9.02
CA MET A 148 3.95 13.45 7.81
C MET A 148 3.50 12.64 6.59
N VAL A 149 2.61 13.22 5.78
CA VAL A 149 1.99 12.57 4.63
C VAL A 149 1.87 13.51 3.43
N PRO A 150 1.91 12.99 2.19
CA PRO A 150 1.82 13.80 0.98
C PRO A 150 0.54 14.63 0.87
N GLU A 151 -0.56 14.16 1.46
CA GLU A 151 -1.86 14.80 1.35
C GLU A 151 -2.02 16.02 2.28
N VAL A 152 -1.14 16.17 3.28
CA VAL A 152 -1.17 17.27 4.24
C VAL A 152 0.24 17.79 4.48
N LEU A 153 0.56 18.91 3.83
CA LEU A 153 1.83 19.60 4.04
C LEU A 153 2.04 19.89 5.53
N THR A 154 3.10 19.32 6.07
CA THR A 154 3.51 19.47 7.46
C THR A 154 4.89 20.13 7.49
N PRO A 155 4.95 21.47 7.64
CA PRO A 155 6.23 22.18 7.63
C PRO A 155 7.12 21.73 8.79
N ILE A 156 8.44 21.75 8.57
CA ILE A 156 9.42 21.40 9.61
C ILE A 156 9.22 22.19 10.91
N SER A 157 8.83 23.47 10.82
CA SER A 157 8.54 24.29 12.01
C SER A 157 7.45 23.68 12.90
N GLN A 158 6.41 23.09 12.30
CA GLN A 158 5.35 22.41 13.04
C GLN A 158 5.86 21.15 13.74
N VAL A 159 6.77 20.42 13.10
CA VAL A 159 7.43 19.24 13.72
C VAL A 159 8.23 19.69 14.95
N VAL A 160 9.03 20.75 14.79
CA VAL A 160 9.82 21.36 15.87
C VAL A 160 8.94 21.81 17.03
N ASP A 161 7.82 22.48 16.75
CA ASP A 161 6.90 22.94 17.78
C ASP A 161 6.25 21.77 18.54
N THR A 162 5.89 20.70 17.82
CA THR A 162 5.33 19.47 18.42
C THR A 162 6.35 18.82 19.37
N LEU A 163 7.61 18.72 18.95
CA LEU A 163 8.70 18.18 19.78
C LEU A 163 8.93 19.02 21.04
N LYS A 164 9.01 20.36 20.91
CA LYS A 164 9.18 21.27 22.04
C LYS A 164 8.02 21.16 23.04
N GLN A 165 6.78 21.03 22.55
CA GLN A 165 5.62 20.80 23.40
C GLN A 165 5.70 19.46 24.14
N GLY A 166 6.14 18.38 23.47
CA GLY A 166 6.35 17.08 24.09
C GLY A 166 7.34 17.12 25.26
N TRP A 167 8.48 17.79 25.07
CA TRP A 167 9.50 17.97 26.11
C TRP A 167 8.99 18.76 27.31
N SER A 168 8.17 19.79 27.08
CA SER A 168 7.55 20.57 28.17
C SER A 168 6.65 19.73 29.08
N ARG A 169 6.16 18.58 28.58
CA ARG A 169 5.31 17.63 29.31
C ARG A 169 6.10 16.44 29.89
N SER A 170 7.43 16.50 29.92
CA SER A 170 8.31 15.45 30.41
C SER A 170 8.16 14.10 29.69
N LYS A 171 7.82 14.12 28.39
CA LYS A 171 7.86 12.90 27.57
C LYS A 171 9.31 12.43 27.39
N SER A 172 9.56 11.15 27.68
CA SER A 172 10.87 10.50 27.56
C SER A 172 11.27 10.13 26.14
N SER A 173 10.34 10.13 25.17
CA SER A 173 10.63 9.81 23.77
C SER A 173 9.56 10.34 22.84
N SER A 174 9.91 10.56 21.57
CA SER A 174 8.96 10.96 20.53
C SER A 174 9.15 10.14 19.25
N ILE A 175 8.05 9.76 18.62
CA ILE A 175 7.99 9.02 17.37
C ILE A 175 7.26 9.86 16.33
N ILE A 176 7.95 10.12 15.21
CA ILE A 176 7.40 10.76 14.03
C ILE A 176 7.35 9.72 12.92
N ILE A 177 6.19 9.53 12.31
CA ILE A 177 6.04 8.69 11.13
C ILE A 177 6.12 9.57 9.89
N VAL A 178 6.92 9.16 8.91
CA VAL A 178 7.10 9.88 7.64
C VAL A 178 6.75 8.93 6.50
N ALA A 179 5.79 9.32 5.65
CA ALA A 179 5.51 8.60 4.42
C ALA A 179 6.64 8.81 3.39
N GLU A 180 7.03 7.78 2.65
CA GLU A 180 8.15 7.85 1.68
C GLU A 180 7.97 8.91 0.56
N GLY A 181 6.73 9.36 0.30
CA GLY A 181 6.42 10.40 -0.70
C GLY A 181 6.18 11.79 -0.13
N ASP A 182 6.52 12.05 1.14
CA ASP A 182 6.32 13.36 1.77
C ASP A 182 7.11 14.48 1.05
N GLU A 183 6.52 15.69 0.98
CA GLU A 183 7.11 16.83 0.27
C GLU A 183 8.37 17.38 0.95
N GLU A 184 8.51 17.22 2.26
CA GLU A 184 9.71 17.64 2.99
C GLU A 184 10.90 16.67 2.78
N GLY A 185 10.67 15.54 2.12
CA GLY A 185 11.67 14.55 1.77
C GLY A 185 11.63 13.30 2.64
N SER A 186 12.65 12.47 2.49
CA SER A 186 12.84 11.23 3.26
C SER A 186 12.93 11.52 4.77
N ALA A 187 12.69 10.48 5.58
CA ALA A 187 12.80 10.60 7.03
C ALA A 187 14.19 11.08 7.49
N GLN A 188 15.24 10.74 6.72
CA GLN A 188 16.59 11.20 7.00
C GLN A 188 16.76 12.71 6.71
N GLU A 189 16.23 13.20 5.58
CA GLU A 189 16.29 14.62 5.23
C GLU A 189 15.49 15.47 6.22
N VAL A 190 14.31 15.00 6.63
CA VAL A 190 13.49 15.63 7.67
C VAL A 190 14.24 15.69 9.01
N ALA A 191 14.84 14.57 9.43
CA ALA A 191 15.64 14.50 10.65
C ALA A 191 16.82 15.49 10.64
N ASP A 192 17.54 15.59 9.52
CA ASP A 192 18.69 16.50 9.37
C ASP A 192 18.24 17.96 9.46
N LYS A 193 17.13 18.33 8.80
CA LYS A 193 16.53 19.68 8.89
C LYS A 193 16.14 20.04 10.33
N ILE A 194 15.58 19.08 11.07
CA ILE A 194 15.14 19.28 12.46
C ILE A 194 16.32 19.42 13.41
N LYS A 195 17.37 18.61 13.20
CA LYS A 195 18.59 18.67 14.02
C LYS A 195 19.21 20.07 14.02
N VAL A 196 19.21 20.74 12.87
CA VAL A 196 19.70 22.13 12.73
C VAL A 196 18.82 23.14 13.47
N GLN A 197 17.51 22.94 13.53
CA GLN A 197 16.56 23.90 14.09
C GLN A 197 16.31 23.73 15.60
N VAL A 198 16.56 22.55 16.14
CA VAL A 198 16.25 22.21 17.54
C VAL A 198 17.50 22.24 18.41
N ASP A 199 18.42 21.31 18.17
CA ASP A 199 19.71 21.19 18.86
C ASP A 199 20.57 20.22 18.05
N GLU A 200 21.80 20.62 17.69
CA GLU A 200 22.75 19.75 17.00
C GLU A 200 23.11 18.50 17.81
N ASN A 201 22.91 18.52 19.12
CA ASN A 201 23.16 17.41 20.03
C ASN A 201 21.94 16.51 20.27
N ALA A 202 20.80 16.78 19.64
CA ALA A 202 19.61 15.94 19.77
C ALA A 202 19.90 14.50 19.33
N ASP A 203 19.55 13.52 20.17
CA ASP A 203 19.66 12.08 19.86
C ASP A 203 18.51 11.65 18.97
N ILE A 204 18.67 11.91 17.67
CA ILE A 204 17.72 11.57 16.61
C ILE A 204 18.12 10.22 15.99
N ARG A 205 17.13 9.33 15.85
CA ARG A 205 17.28 8.02 15.21
C ARG A 205 16.31 7.90 14.05
N VAL A 206 16.81 7.47 12.91
CA VAL A 206 16.00 7.27 11.70
C VAL A 206 15.94 5.78 11.39
N THR A 207 14.75 5.27 11.12
CA THR A 207 14.53 3.89 10.68
C THR A 207 13.70 3.88 9.40
N THR A 208 14.29 3.42 8.31
CA THR A 208 13.58 3.18 7.06
C THR A 208 13.16 1.72 6.98
N LEU A 209 11.85 1.45 7.07
CA LEU A 209 11.34 0.08 7.02
C LEU A 209 11.47 -0.52 5.61
N GLY A 210 11.23 0.29 4.59
CA GLY A 210 11.33 -0.09 3.19
C GLY A 210 10.54 -1.36 2.86
N HIS A 211 11.15 -2.25 2.07
CA HIS A 211 10.51 -3.43 1.48
C HIS A 211 10.08 -4.51 2.49
N THR A 212 10.44 -4.39 3.77
CA THR A 212 9.94 -5.29 4.81
C THR A 212 8.41 -5.28 4.87
N GLN A 213 7.78 -4.12 4.62
CA GLN A 213 6.32 -3.91 4.57
C GLN A 213 5.61 -4.63 3.42
N ARG A 214 6.35 -5.14 2.43
CA ARG A 214 5.78 -5.93 1.31
C ARG A 214 5.84 -7.44 1.56
N GLY A 215 6.53 -7.85 2.62
CA GLY A 215 6.74 -9.24 3.00
C GLY A 215 5.95 -9.63 4.24
N GLY A 216 6.18 -10.84 4.72
CA GLY A 216 5.52 -11.35 5.92
C GLY A 216 4.24 -12.13 5.64
N THR A 217 3.67 -12.66 6.71
CA THR A 217 2.44 -13.47 6.64
C THR A 217 1.23 -12.54 6.60
N PRO A 218 0.31 -12.70 5.63
CA PRO A 218 -0.87 -11.84 5.56
C PRO A 218 -1.71 -11.99 6.82
N SER A 219 -2.27 -10.87 7.26
CA SER A 219 -3.18 -10.79 8.41
C SER A 219 -4.48 -11.55 8.15
N ALA A 220 -5.29 -11.74 9.20
CA ALA A 220 -6.61 -12.34 9.05
C ALA A 220 -7.50 -11.52 8.10
N TYR A 221 -7.43 -10.18 8.21
CA TYR A 221 -8.23 -9.29 7.37
C TYR A 221 -7.84 -9.41 5.90
N ASP A 222 -6.55 -9.35 5.57
CA ASP A 222 -6.07 -9.46 4.18
C ASP A 222 -6.37 -10.82 3.57
N ARG A 223 -6.33 -11.92 4.34
CA ARG A 223 -6.71 -13.25 3.84
C ARG A 223 -8.19 -13.32 3.48
N ILE A 224 -9.05 -12.76 4.33
CA ILE A 224 -10.51 -12.74 4.10
C ILE A 224 -10.81 -11.82 2.91
N LEU A 225 -10.22 -10.63 2.87
CA LEU A 225 -10.38 -9.67 1.78
C LEU A 225 -9.94 -10.27 0.44
N ALA A 226 -8.75 -10.89 0.38
CA ALA A 226 -8.26 -11.57 -0.83
C ALA A 226 -9.19 -12.70 -1.28
N SER A 227 -9.75 -13.46 -0.34
CA SER A 227 -10.71 -14.53 -0.65
C SER A 227 -12.01 -13.98 -1.23
N ARG A 228 -12.55 -12.90 -0.62
CA ARG A 228 -13.77 -12.23 -1.11
C ARG A 228 -13.57 -11.62 -2.48
N LEU A 229 -12.46 -10.91 -2.69
CA LEU A 229 -12.16 -10.24 -3.96
C LEU A 229 -11.79 -11.23 -5.06
N GLY A 230 -11.13 -12.34 -4.72
CA GLY A 230 -10.87 -13.44 -5.67
C GLY A 230 -12.16 -14.09 -6.15
N LEU A 231 -13.10 -14.37 -5.23
CA LEU A 231 -14.43 -14.87 -5.59
C LEU A 231 -15.21 -13.84 -6.41
N GLY A 232 -15.26 -12.58 -5.97
CA GLY A 232 -15.94 -11.50 -6.67
C GLY A 232 -15.38 -11.27 -8.08
N ALA A 233 -14.06 -11.33 -8.26
CA ALA A 233 -13.46 -11.20 -9.57
C ALA A 233 -13.87 -12.34 -10.52
N LEU A 234 -13.93 -13.58 -10.01
CA LEU A 234 -14.38 -14.74 -10.77
C LEU A 234 -15.86 -14.66 -11.14
N GLU A 235 -16.73 -14.39 -10.15
CA GLU A 235 -18.17 -14.27 -10.37
C GLU A 235 -18.50 -13.11 -11.32
N GLY A 236 -17.82 -11.98 -11.18
CA GLY A 236 -17.92 -10.85 -12.11
C GLY A 236 -17.54 -11.26 -13.53
N LEU A 237 -16.43 -11.97 -13.70
CA LEU A 237 -15.97 -12.43 -15.02
C LEU A 237 -16.99 -13.38 -15.66
N ILE A 238 -17.53 -14.35 -14.90
CA ILE A 238 -18.59 -15.27 -15.35
C ILE A 238 -19.88 -14.50 -15.69
N ALA A 239 -20.21 -13.46 -14.94
CA ALA A 239 -21.37 -12.60 -15.20
C ALA A 239 -21.19 -11.63 -16.39
N GLY A 240 -20.05 -11.69 -17.09
CA GLY A 240 -19.78 -10.87 -18.27
C GLY A 240 -19.21 -9.48 -17.96
N GLN A 241 -18.78 -9.22 -16.73
CA GLN A 241 -18.05 -8.01 -16.38
C GLN A 241 -16.71 -7.96 -17.13
N LYS A 242 -16.30 -6.76 -17.54
CA LYS A 242 -15.05 -6.51 -18.26
C LYS A 242 -14.49 -5.14 -17.93
N ASN A 243 -13.17 -5.04 -17.86
CA ASN A 243 -12.43 -3.81 -17.58
C ASN A 243 -12.86 -3.13 -16.27
N VAL A 244 -13.15 -3.94 -15.24
CA VAL A 244 -13.55 -3.48 -13.90
C VAL A 244 -12.67 -4.11 -12.83
N MET A 245 -12.47 -3.40 -11.72
CA MET A 245 -11.91 -3.92 -10.49
C MET A 245 -13.05 -4.33 -9.54
N ALA A 246 -12.96 -5.53 -8.97
CA ALA A 246 -13.75 -5.90 -7.80
C ALA A 246 -13.13 -5.25 -6.55
N GLY A 247 -13.93 -4.49 -5.81
CA GLY A 247 -13.55 -3.82 -4.56
C GLY A 247 -14.60 -4.05 -3.47
N ILE A 248 -14.27 -3.69 -2.23
CA ILE A 248 -15.23 -3.66 -1.13
C ILE A 248 -15.44 -2.20 -0.72
N ILE A 249 -16.69 -1.73 -0.72
CA ILE A 249 -17.08 -0.43 -0.17
C ILE A 249 -18.22 -0.64 0.82
N ASN A 250 -18.09 -0.14 2.05
CA ASN A 250 -19.09 -0.31 3.10
C ASN A 250 -19.47 -1.78 3.32
N ASN A 251 -18.47 -2.66 3.28
CA ASN A 251 -18.60 -4.11 3.38
C ASN A 251 -19.36 -4.81 2.23
N GLU A 252 -19.72 -4.09 1.18
CA GLU A 252 -20.39 -4.63 -0.01
C GLU A 252 -19.42 -4.78 -1.19
N LEU A 253 -19.63 -5.81 -2.01
CA LEU A 253 -18.85 -6.01 -3.23
C LEU A 253 -19.30 -5.03 -4.30
N VAL A 254 -18.35 -4.28 -4.86
CA VAL A 254 -18.58 -3.31 -5.93
C VAL A 254 -17.66 -3.59 -7.11
N TYR A 255 -18.13 -3.25 -8.32
CA TYR A 255 -17.32 -3.28 -9.53
C TYR A 255 -17.10 -1.84 -10.01
N THR A 256 -15.85 -1.42 -10.03
CA THR A 256 -15.46 -0.07 -10.45
C THR A 256 -14.69 -0.16 -11.76
N PRO A 257 -15.01 0.65 -12.80
CA PRO A 257 -14.23 0.67 -14.03
C PRO A 257 -12.73 0.88 -13.77
N PHE A 258 -11.86 0.22 -14.55
CA PHE A 258 -10.42 0.43 -14.42
C PHE A 258 -10.02 1.89 -14.64
N GLU A 259 -10.69 2.58 -15.57
CA GLU A 259 -10.44 4.00 -15.83
C GLU A 259 -10.63 4.85 -14.57
N ASP A 260 -11.72 4.63 -13.84
CA ASP A 260 -12.03 5.33 -12.59
C ASP A 260 -11.08 4.93 -11.48
N THR A 261 -10.80 3.63 -11.34
CA THR A 261 -9.90 3.06 -10.34
C THR A 261 -8.50 3.70 -10.39
N ILE A 262 -8.01 3.98 -11.60
CA ILE A 262 -6.65 4.50 -11.86
C ILE A 262 -6.61 6.03 -11.82
N ARG A 263 -7.66 6.71 -12.28
CA ARG A 263 -7.66 8.18 -12.45
C ARG A 263 -8.19 8.93 -11.26
N LEU A 264 -9.21 8.41 -10.59
CA LEU A 264 -9.83 9.13 -9.49
C LEU A 264 -8.97 8.97 -8.24
N PRO A 265 -8.69 10.06 -7.50
CA PRO A 265 -7.97 9.94 -6.25
C PRO A 265 -8.86 9.24 -5.22
N LYS A 266 -8.29 8.33 -4.45
CA LYS A 266 -8.94 7.84 -3.25
C LYS A 266 -8.91 8.94 -2.19
N PRO A 267 -10.06 9.31 -1.59
CA PRO A 267 -10.09 10.34 -0.56
C PRO A 267 -9.50 9.80 0.75
N ILE A 268 -8.67 10.63 1.39
CA ILE A 268 -8.28 10.39 2.78
C ILE A 268 -9.43 10.73 3.71
N ASN A 269 -9.62 9.90 4.74
CA ASN A 269 -10.57 10.15 5.80
C ASN A 269 -10.04 11.27 6.72
N GLU A 270 -10.68 12.44 6.66
CA GLU A 270 -10.34 13.61 7.49
C GLU A 270 -10.45 13.33 9.00
N ASP A 271 -11.35 12.44 9.42
CA ASP A 271 -11.46 12.05 10.83
C ASP A 271 -10.23 11.27 11.28
N LEU A 272 -9.61 10.45 10.41
CA LEU A 272 -8.35 9.78 10.75
C LEU A 272 -7.20 10.79 10.91
N LEU A 273 -7.10 11.78 10.01
CA LEU A 273 -6.11 12.86 10.14
C LEU A 273 -6.32 13.67 11.42
N ARG A 274 -7.59 13.92 11.77
CA ARG A 274 -7.95 14.59 13.02
C ARG A 274 -7.62 13.74 14.25
N MET A 275 -7.86 12.43 14.18
CA MET A 275 -7.51 11.49 15.25
C MET A 275 -6.02 11.50 15.55
N VAL A 276 -5.15 11.51 14.54
CA VAL A 276 -3.69 11.64 14.72
C VAL A 276 -3.37 12.85 15.62
N LYS A 277 -3.91 14.03 15.27
CA LYS A 277 -3.65 15.29 16.00
C LYS A 277 -4.20 15.31 17.42
N ILE A 278 -5.29 14.59 17.69
CA ILE A 278 -5.94 14.56 19.01
C ILE A 278 -5.26 13.53 19.92
N LEU A 279 -4.86 12.39 19.39
CA LEU A 279 -4.26 11.29 20.15
C LEU A 279 -2.76 11.50 20.40
N SER A 280 -2.12 12.42 19.68
CA SER A 280 -0.72 12.82 19.85
C SER A 280 -0.46 13.68 21.11
N VAL A 281 -0.98 13.26 22.27
CA VAL A 281 -0.85 13.98 23.56
C VAL A 281 0.34 13.55 24.40
#